data_AF-A0A949ILG4-F1
#
_entry.id   AF-A0A949ILG4-F1
#
_cell.length_a   1.000
_cell.length_b   1.000
_cell.length_c   1.000
_cell.angle_alpha   90.00
_cell.angle_beta   90.00
_cell.angle_gamma   90.00
#
_symmetry.space_group_name_H-M   'P 1'
#
loop_
_entity.id
_entity.type
_entity.pdbx_description
1 polymer ?
#
loop_
_entity_poly.entity_id
_entity_poly.type
_entity_poly.pdbx_seq_one_letter_code
_entity_poly.pdbx_strand_id
1 'polypeptide(L)'
;MAGSHSDPLAHPEVQQGGAVRYIAGFISTVALMGAALIVTMRHDLPYQSFVELVGGLAFLALLSQAALFYGLDISRAQIWKSVSLILTVPLFIITVG
;
A
#
# COMPACT_ATOMS: atom_id res chain seq x y z
N MET A 1 -38.41 -26.55 0.88
CA MET A 1 -36.94 -26.67 0.91
C MET A 1 -36.38 -25.26 0.90
N ALA A 2 -36.09 -24.73 2.09
CA ALA A 2 -35.67 -23.34 2.27
C ALA A 2 -34.23 -23.17 1.80
N GLY A 3 -33.98 -22.16 0.96
CA GLY A 3 -32.68 -21.90 0.35
C GLY A 3 -31.62 -21.61 1.40
N SER A 4 -30.55 -22.41 1.39
CA SER A 4 -29.32 -22.11 2.11
C SER A 4 -28.71 -20.84 1.51
N HIS A 5 -29.08 -19.68 2.03
CA HIS A 5 -28.30 -18.46 1.89
C HIS A 5 -26.93 -18.76 2.52
N SER A 6 -25.96 -19.12 1.69
CA SER A 6 -24.55 -19.06 2.04
C SER A 6 -24.29 -17.64 2.53
N ASP A 7 -24.02 -17.49 3.81
CA ASP A 7 -23.75 -16.20 4.43
C ASP A 7 -22.70 -15.45 3.58
N PRO A 8 -23.07 -14.33 2.94
CA PRO A 8 -22.16 -13.62 2.03
C PRO A 8 -20.92 -13.09 2.74
N LEU A 9 -20.97 -12.95 4.07
CA LEU A 9 -19.83 -12.55 4.91
C LEU A 9 -18.90 -13.73 5.26
N ALA A 10 -19.32 -14.97 5.02
CA ALA A 10 -18.51 -16.17 5.24
C ALA A 10 -17.56 -16.46 4.06
N HIS A 11 -17.58 -15.65 3.00
CA HIS A 11 -16.64 -15.79 1.90
C HIS A 11 -15.19 -15.47 2.36
N PRO A 12 -14.21 -16.33 2.06
CA PRO A 12 -12.81 -16.14 2.49
C PRO A 12 -12.19 -14.84 1.96
N GLU A 13 -12.71 -14.29 0.87
CA GLU A 13 -12.31 -13.00 0.30
C GLU A 13 -12.74 -11.81 1.18
N VAL A 14 -13.91 -11.91 1.85
CA VAL A 14 -14.44 -10.90 2.77
C VAL A 14 -13.69 -10.95 4.10
N GLN A 15 -13.37 -12.15 4.58
CA GLN A 15 -12.63 -12.35 5.84
C GLN A 15 -11.15 -11.96 5.75
N GLN A 16 -10.57 -11.95 4.55
CA GLN A 16 -9.21 -11.47 4.33
C GLN A 16 -9.10 -9.94 4.43
N GLY A 17 -10.21 -9.22 4.26
CA GLY A 17 -10.31 -7.77 4.43
C GLY A 17 -10.43 -7.37 5.89
N GLY A 18 -9.42 -7.66 6.71
CA GLY A 18 -9.41 -7.24 8.12
C GLY A 18 -9.50 -5.72 8.23
N ALA A 19 -10.62 -5.20 8.73
CA ALA A 19 -10.87 -3.76 8.87
C ALA A 19 -9.72 -3.03 9.61
N VAL A 20 -9.12 -3.70 10.60
CA VAL A 20 -7.95 -3.21 11.34
C VAL A 20 -6.74 -2.97 10.43
N ARG A 21 -6.45 -3.90 9.51
CA ARG A 21 -5.32 -3.78 8.59
C ARG A 21 -5.53 -2.62 7.60
N TYR A 22 -6.77 -2.47 7.14
CA TYR A 22 -7.16 -1.37 6.26
C TYR A 22 -7.03 -0.01 6.97
N ILE A 23 -7.56 0.12 8.18
CA ILE A 23 -7.47 1.34 8.99
C ILE A 23 -6.00 1.67 9.31
N ALA A 24 -5.21 0.68 9.71
CA ALA A 24 -3.79 0.86 9.99
C ALA A 24 -3.04 1.35 8.74
N GLY A 25 -3.29 0.75 7.58
CA GLY A 25 -2.71 1.16 6.30
C GLY A 25 -3.15 2.55 5.85
N PHE A 26 -4.41 2.92 6.08
CA PHE A 26 -4.91 4.26 5.79
C PHE A 26 -4.20 5.31 6.65
N ILE A 27 -4.18 5.12 7.97
CA ILE A 27 -3.58 6.06 8.91
C ILE A 27 -2.08 6.21 8.66
N SER A 28 -1.36 5.10 8.46
CA SER A 28 0.08 5.14 8.19
C SER A 28 0.40 5.90 6.91
N THR A 29 -0.36 5.66 5.84
CA THR A 29 -0.20 6.34 4.55
C THR A 29 -0.45 7.83 4.69
N VAL A 30 -1.57 8.23 5.32
CA VAL A 30 -1.91 9.63 5.53
C VAL A 30 -0.85 10.33 6.37
N ALA A 31 -0.33 9.68 7.40
CA ALA A 31 0.74 10.22 8.24
C ALA A 31 2.04 10.44 7.44
N LEU A 32 2.45 9.47 6.62
CA LEU A 32 3.66 9.58 5.80
C LEU A 32 3.53 10.67 4.72
N MET A 33 2.39 10.74 4.04
CA MET A 33 2.12 11.79 3.06
C MET A 33 2.03 13.17 3.73
N GLY A 34 1.41 13.25 4.92
CA GLY A 34 1.36 14.47 5.72
C GLY A 34 2.75 14.93 6.16
N ALA A 35 3.62 14.01 6.58
CA ALA A 35 5.01 14.32 6.90
C ALA A 35 5.77 14.87 5.69
N ALA A 36 5.61 14.25 4.51
CA ALA A 36 6.24 14.73 3.28
C ALA A 36 5.75 16.13 2.89
N LEU A 37 4.46 16.41 3.06
CA LEU A 37 3.89 17.74 2.85
C LEU A 37 4.49 18.77 3.82
N ILE A 38 4.58 18.45 5.10
CA ILE A 38 5.16 19.36 6.11
C ILE A 38 6.61 19.69 5.77
N VAL A 39 7.41 18.69 5.41
CA VAL A 39 8.80 18.88 4.97
C VAL A 39 8.86 19.81 3.76
N THR A 40 7.97 19.60 2.80
CA THR A 40 7.89 20.43 1.59
C THR A 40 7.51 21.87 1.91
N MET A 41 6.58 22.09 2.84
CA MET A 41 6.16 23.43 3.22
C MET A 41 7.23 24.22 3.96
N ARG A 42 8.13 23.57 4.70
CA ARG A 42 9.14 24.28 5.50
C ARG A 42 10.26 24.90 4.68
N HIS A 43 10.56 24.36 3.49
CA HIS A 43 11.64 24.84 2.61
C HIS A 43 12.98 25.04 3.34
N ASP A 44 13.22 24.26 4.40
CA ASP A 44 14.32 24.43 5.36
C ASP A 44 15.49 23.46 5.09
N LEU A 45 15.33 22.56 4.11
CA LEU A 45 16.33 21.57 3.74
C LEU A 45 17.06 21.94 2.44
N PRO A 46 18.37 21.65 2.36
CA PRO A 46 19.09 21.71 1.10
C PRO A 46 18.52 20.67 0.11
N TYR A 47 18.60 20.98 -1.18
CA TYR A 47 17.96 20.20 -2.25
C TYR A 47 18.22 18.69 -2.15
N GLN A 48 19.46 18.27 -1.94
CA GLN A 48 19.82 16.86 -1.84
C GLN A 48 19.07 16.15 -0.69
N SER A 49 19.14 16.72 0.51
CA SER A 49 18.46 16.16 1.69
C SER A 49 16.95 16.20 1.57
N PHE A 50 16.40 17.21 0.89
CA PHE A 50 14.98 17.29 0.59
C PHE A 50 14.51 16.12 -0.29
N VAL A 51 15.20 15.87 -1.41
CA VAL A 51 14.86 14.79 -2.35
C VAL A 51 14.99 13.43 -1.68
N GLU A 52 16.06 13.19 -0.91
CA GLU A 52 16.26 11.93 -0.18
C GLU A 52 15.15 11.69 0.85
N LEU A 53 14.79 12.72 1.62
CA LEU A 53 13.81 12.57 2.69
C LEU A 53 12.39 12.41 2.15
N VAL A 54 11.99 13.23 1.18
CA VAL A 54 10.66 13.11 0.56
C VAL A 54 10.55 11.83 -0.27
N GLY A 55 11.59 11.46 -1.01
CA GLY A 55 11.65 10.20 -1.75
C GLY A 55 11.57 8.99 -0.81
N GLY A 56 12.26 9.02 0.33
CA GLY A 56 12.19 7.99 1.36
C GLY A 56 10.79 7.87 1.98
N LEU A 57 10.14 9.01 2.30
CA LEU A 57 8.77 9.02 2.81
C LEU A 57 7.77 8.47 1.77
N ALA A 58 7.93 8.83 0.50
CA ALA A 58 7.10 8.31 -0.58
C ALA A 58 7.27 6.79 -0.74
N PHE A 59 8.51 6.29 -0.70
CA PHE A 59 8.80 4.86 -0.77
C PHE A 59 8.20 4.10 0.42
N LEU A 60 8.35 4.61 1.64
CA LEU A 60 7.73 4.01 2.83
C LEU A 60 6.20 4.02 2.75
N ALA A 61 5.60 5.08 2.21
CA ALA A 61 4.15 5.14 2.01
C ALA A 61 3.68 4.05 1.04
N LEU A 62 4.39 3.87 -0.09
CA LEU A 62 4.11 2.79 -1.05
C LEU A 62 4.23 1.40 -0.42
N LEU A 63 5.26 1.15 0.38
CA LEU A 63 5.40 -0.13 1.11
C LEU A 63 4.27 -0.35 2.10
N SER A 64 3.85 0.70 2.81
CA SER A 64 2.75 0.63 3.76
C SER A 64 1.43 0.30 3.06
N GLN A 65 1.15 0.95 1.93
CA GLN A 65 -0.01 0.64 1.09
C GLN A 65 0.04 -0.78 0.54
N ALA A 66 1.18 -1.22 0.01
CA ALA A 66 1.38 -2.56 -0.53
C ALA A 66 1.08 -3.65 0.51
N ALA A 67 1.63 -3.51 1.72
CA ALA A 67 1.50 -4.50 2.78
C ALA A 67 0.14 -4.45 3.50
N LEU A 68 -0.32 -3.26 3.90
CA LEU A 68 -1.47 -3.10 4.79
C LEU A 68 -2.78 -2.90 4.01
N PHE A 69 -2.74 -2.12 2.93
CA PHE A 69 -3.94 -1.71 2.20
C PHE A 69 -4.31 -2.70 1.10
N TYR A 70 -3.36 -3.01 0.22
CA TYR A 70 -3.56 -3.98 -0.86
C TYR A 70 -3.45 -5.42 -0.40
N GLY A 71 -2.88 -5.64 0.78
CA GLY A 71 -2.78 -6.96 1.36
C GLY A 71 -1.97 -7.91 0.50
N LEU A 72 -0.91 -7.41 -0.13
CA LEU A 72 -0.01 -8.22 -0.94
C LEU A 72 0.66 -9.25 -0.04
N ASP A 73 0.03 -10.42 -0.01
CA ASP A 73 0.43 -11.57 0.77
C ASP A 73 1.00 -12.63 -0.18
N ILE A 74 1.89 -13.45 0.36
CA ILE A 74 2.42 -14.65 -0.32
C ILE A 74 1.44 -15.83 -0.19
N SER A 75 0.32 -15.65 0.52
CA SER A 75 -0.78 -16.62 0.53
C SER A 75 -1.21 -17.04 -0.88
N ARG A 76 -1.48 -18.34 -1.08
CA ARG A 76 -1.84 -18.94 -2.39
C ARG A 76 -2.97 -18.24 -3.13
N ALA A 77 -3.89 -17.59 -2.40
CA ALA A 77 -5.00 -16.85 -2.98
C ALA A 77 -4.58 -15.50 -3.60
N GLN A 78 -3.46 -14.92 -3.16
CA GLN A 78 -3.04 -13.55 -3.55
C GLN A 78 -1.68 -13.49 -4.26
N ILE A 79 -1.02 -14.64 -4.44
CA ILE A 79 0.28 -14.76 -5.12
C ILE A 79 0.31 -14.02 -6.47
N TRP A 80 -0.75 -14.10 -7.26
CA TRP A 80 -0.82 -13.46 -8.56
C TRP A 80 -0.78 -11.93 -8.48
N LYS A 81 -1.36 -11.32 -7.44
CA LYS A 81 -1.29 -9.86 -7.22
C LYS A 81 0.15 -9.43 -6.93
N SER A 82 0.84 -10.18 -6.09
CA SER A 82 2.24 -9.93 -5.72
C SER A 82 3.18 -10.13 -6.90
N VAL A 83 2.98 -11.19 -7.68
CA VAL A 83 3.75 -11.47 -8.91
C VAL A 83 3.54 -10.35 -9.94
N SER A 84 2.29 -9.91 -10.16
CA SER A 84 2.03 -8.78 -11.05
C SER A 84 2.78 -7.53 -10.63
N LEU A 85 2.77 -7.16 -9.34
CA LEU A 85 3.52 -5.99 -8.87
C LEU A 85 5.03 -6.14 -9.14
N ILE A 86 5.62 -7.29 -8.81
CA ILE A 86 7.06 -7.55 -8.99
C ILE A 86 7.46 -7.46 -10.46
N LEU A 87 6.59 -7.89 -11.39
CA LEU A 87 6.86 -7.78 -12.82
C LEU A 87 6.62 -6.36 -13.35
N THR A 88 5.69 -5.62 -12.78
CA THR A 88 5.39 -4.23 -13.18
C THR A 88 6.46 -3.25 -12.73
N VAL A 89 7.05 -3.42 -11.53
CA VAL A 89 8.04 -2.46 -11.00
C VAL A 89 9.26 -2.28 -11.94
N PRO A 90 9.93 -3.34 -12.43
CA PRO A 90 11.03 -3.20 -13.39
C PRO A 90 10.58 -2.55 -14.69
N LEU A 91 9.41 -2.93 -15.21
CA LEU A 91 8.88 -2.36 -16.44
C LEU A 91 8.60 -0.86 -16.27
N PHE A 92 8.04 -0.45 -15.13
CA PHE A 92 7.82 0.95 -14.78
C PHE A 92 9.15 1.73 -14.74
N ILE A 93 10.19 1.16 -14.12
CA ILE A 93 11.52 1.78 -14.08
C ILE A 93 12.10 1.95 -15.48
N ILE A 94 11.98 0.94 -16.35
CA ILE A 94 12.51 1.02 -17.73
C ILE A 94 11.73 2.04 -18.58
N THR A 95 10.43 2.16 -18.36
CA THR A 95 9.55 2.99 -19.21
C THR A 95 9.51 4.45 -18.80
N VAL A 96 9.47 4.74 -17.49
CA VAL A 96 9.42 6.10 -16.97
C VAL A 96 10.80 6.68 -16.75
N GLY A 97 11.77 5.81 -16.40
CA GLY A 97 13.22 6.08 -16.28
C GLY A 97 13.64 7.53 -16.18
#